data_AF-A0A9E2S0U3-F1
#
_entry.id   AF-A0A9E2S0U3-F1
#
_cell.length_a   1.000
_cell.length_b   1.000
_cell.length_c   1.000
_cell.angle_alpha   90.00
_cell.angle_beta   90.00
_cell.angle_gamma   90.00
#
_symmetry.space_group_name_H-M   'P 1'
#
loop_
_entity.id
_entity.type
_entity.pdbx_description
1 polymer ?
#
loop_
_entity_poly.entity_id
_entity_poly.type
_entity_poly.pdbx_seq_one_letter_code
_entity_poly.pdbx_strand_id
1 'polypeptide(L)'
;ARAERDALGLARIARHVVSTDHALVDMLVDIVDLFDLRGAQLHRRGEEEPWVHAGEVGETPTVLSLGDDYELRVDGPSLAGSRRDLLVAISAQIVAALDRRRLEDEAAQRRTLADAERLRAGLLAAVSHDLRTPLASIKTAATTLLDAGDRIPVEDAHSLLGDIDAQADHLNRLVGDLLDVARVNEGTIELD
;
A
#
# COMPACT_ATOMS: atom_id res chain seq x y z
N ALA A 1 32.25 -31.79 13.43
CA ALA A 1 31.96 -32.12 12.01
C ALA A 1 30.46 -32.12 11.63
N ARG A 2 29.57 -32.99 12.16
CA ARG A 2 28.13 -32.94 11.80
C ARG A 2 27.31 -31.97 12.66
N ALA A 3 27.45 -32.03 13.99
CA ALA A 3 26.77 -31.10 14.90
C ALA A 3 27.12 -29.61 14.66
N GLU A 4 28.37 -29.29 14.30
CA GLU A 4 28.76 -27.93 13.90
C GLU A 4 28.10 -27.48 12.60
N ARG A 5 27.96 -28.38 11.62
CA ARG A 5 27.26 -28.08 10.35
C ARG A 5 25.79 -27.80 10.60
N ASP A 6 25.16 -28.57 11.49
CA ASP A 6 23.76 -28.38 11.85
C ASP A 6 23.54 -27.04 12.57
N ALA A 7 24.43 -26.65 13.50
CA ALA A 7 24.37 -25.37 14.19
C ALA A 7 24.61 -24.16 13.25
N LEU A 8 25.55 -24.30 12.30
CA LEU A 8 25.82 -23.28 11.27
C LEU A 8 24.63 -23.09 10.32
N GLY A 9 23.98 -24.18 9.90
CA GLY A 9 22.78 -24.13 9.07
C GLY A 9 21.61 -23.43 9.77
N LEU A 10 21.36 -23.75 11.04
CA LEU A 10 20.32 -23.09 11.84
C LEU A 10 20.56 -21.58 11.99
N ALA A 11 21.82 -21.18 12.21
CA ALA A 11 22.18 -19.77 12.31
C ALA A 11 22.05 -19.00 10.97
N ARG A 12 22.15 -19.67 9.82
CA ARG A 12 21.90 -19.05 8.51
C ARG A 12 20.41 -18.89 8.25
N ILE A 13 19.60 -19.91 8.51
CA ILE A 13 18.13 -19.84 8.39
C ILE A 13 17.58 -18.72 9.28
N ALA A 14 18.02 -18.64 10.53
CA ALA A 14 17.60 -17.57 11.45
C ALA A 14 17.98 -16.16 10.95
N ARG A 15 19.09 -16.02 10.21
CA ARG A 15 19.48 -14.74 9.58
C ARG A 15 18.63 -14.40 8.36
N HIS A 16 18.28 -15.38 7.55
CA HIS A 16 17.45 -15.15 6.36
C HIS A 16 16.01 -14.79 6.73
N VAL A 17 15.45 -15.35 7.80
CA VAL A 17 14.13 -14.95 8.36
C VAL A 17 14.08 -13.45 8.72
N VAL A 18 15.23 -12.79 8.87
CA VAL A 18 15.38 -11.36 9.23
C VAL A 18 15.69 -10.46 8.02
N SER A 19 16.04 -11.01 6.84
CA SER A 19 16.55 -10.23 5.69
C SER A 19 15.58 -10.11 4.51
N THR A 20 15.67 -9.02 3.75
CA THR A 20 14.70 -8.56 2.74
C THR A 20 15.01 -9.09 1.32
N ASP A 21 13.94 -9.39 0.56
CA ASP A 21 13.77 -9.62 -0.89
C ASP A 21 14.46 -10.79 -1.61
N HIS A 22 15.51 -11.40 -1.06
CA HIS A 22 16.09 -12.65 -1.61
C HIS A 22 16.01 -13.86 -0.65
N ALA A 23 15.37 -13.67 0.50
CA ALA A 23 15.51 -14.59 1.61
C ALA A 23 14.82 -15.96 1.42
N LEU A 24 13.78 -16.07 0.59
CA LEU A 24 13.02 -17.32 0.46
C LEU A 24 13.78 -18.39 -0.34
N VAL A 25 14.41 -18.01 -1.45
CA VAL A 25 15.26 -18.93 -2.23
C VAL A 25 16.43 -19.39 -1.37
N ASP A 26 17.10 -18.44 -0.71
CA ASP A 26 18.25 -18.75 0.15
C ASP A 26 17.84 -19.61 1.37
N MET A 27 16.66 -19.39 1.95
CA MET A 27 16.10 -20.25 3.00
C MET A 27 15.81 -21.66 2.50
N LEU A 28 15.26 -21.81 1.28
CA LEU A 28 15.02 -23.13 0.70
C LEU A 28 16.34 -23.84 0.40
N VAL A 29 17.37 -23.13 -0.08
CA VAL A 29 18.72 -23.67 -0.26
C VAL A 29 19.30 -24.13 1.08
N ASP A 30 19.19 -23.31 2.12
CA ASP A 30 19.64 -23.67 3.47
C ASP A 30 18.89 -24.90 4.03
N ILE A 31 17.58 -25.01 3.76
CA ILE A 31 16.78 -26.20 4.11
C ILE A 31 17.29 -27.42 3.34
N VAL A 32 17.52 -27.29 2.04
CA VAL A 32 18.04 -28.39 1.21
C VAL A 32 19.37 -28.89 1.77
N ASP A 33 20.30 -27.98 2.07
CA ASP A 33 21.61 -28.30 2.62
C ASP A 33 21.55 -28.91 4.03
N LEU A 34 20.76 -28.30 4.94
CA LEU A 34 20.68 -28.73 6.34
C LEU A 34 20.06 -30.13 6.46
N PHE A 35 19.03 -30.38 5.65
CA PHE A 35 18.27 -31.61 5.69
C PHE A 35 18.79 -32.69 4.72
N ASP A 36 19.83 -32.39 3.92
CA ASP A 36 20.42 -33.29 2.92
C ASP A 36 19.36 -33.75 1.90
N LEU A 37 18.53 -32.79 1.48
CA LEU A 37 17.43 -33.01 0.55
C LEU A 37 17.95 -32.93 -0.89
N ARG A 38 17.20 -33.50 -1.83
CA ARG A 38 17.40 -33.31 -3.28
C ARG A 38 16.80 -31.98 -3.75
N GLY A 39 15.71 -31.57 -3.11
CA GLY A 39 15.08 -30.29 -3.39
C GLY A 39 13.95 -29.95 -2.41
N ALA A 40 13.59 -28.67 -2.42
CA ALA A 40 12.49 -28.11 -1.67
C ALA A 40 11.76 -27.06 -2.53
N GLN A 41 10.43 -27.08 -2.48
CA GLN A 41 9.56 -26.17 -3.21
C GLN A 41 8.51 -25.61 -2.28
N LEU A 42 8.36 -24.29 -2.29
CA LEU A 42 7.28 -23.58 -1.62
C LEU A 42 6.18 -23.30 -2.64
N HIS A 43 4.99 -23.83 -2.37
CA HIS A 43 3.78 -23.64 -3.17
C HIS A 43 2.80 -22.76 -2.40
N ARG A 44 2.06 -21.91 -3.12
CA ARG A 44 0.83 -21.34 -2.57
C ARG A 44 -0.28 -22.36 -2.75
N ARG A 45 -1.14 -22.49 -1.75
CA ARG A 45 -2.17 -23.51 -1.73
C ARG A 45 -3.13 -23.32 -2.91
N GLY A 46 -3.31 -24.37 -3.71
CA GLY A 46 -4.13 -24.35 -4.92
C GLY A 46 -3.39 -23.95 -6.20
N GLU A 47 -2.11 -23.59 -6.12
CA GLU A 47 -1.25 -23.38 -7.29
C GLU A 47 -0.49 -24.68 -7.62
N GLU A 48 -0.37 -25.00 -8.91
CA GLU A 48 0.42 -26.15 -9.38
C GLU A 48 1.92 -25.82 -9.48
N GLU A 49 2.23 -24.58 -9.85
CA GLU A 49 3.60 -24.08 -10.00
C GLU A 49 4.17 -23.64 -8.65
N PRO A 50 5.45 -23.96 -8.36
CA PRO A 50 6.09 -23.50 -7.14
C PRO A 50 6.29 -21.99 -7.18
N TRP A 51 5.91 -21.33 -6.09
CA TRP A 51 6.22 -19.91 -5.91
C TRP A 51 7.74 -19.70 -5.81
N VAL A 52 8.43 -20.60 -5.09
CA VAL A 52 9.89 -20.61 -4.95
C VAL A 52 10.40 -22.05 -4.90
N HIS A 53 11.54 -22.33 -5.51
CA HIS A 53 12.14 -23.66 -5.50
C HIS A 53 13.66 -23.63 -5.30
N ALA A 54 14.19 -24.70 -4.73
CA ALA A 54 15.61 -24.99 -4.65
C ALA A 54 15.82 -26.49 -4.90
N GLY A 55 16.59 -26.85 -5.92
CA GLY A 55 16.81 -28.25 -6.30
C GLY A 55 15.60 -28.91 -6.98
N GLU A 56 15.69 -30.24 -7.13
CA GLU A 56 14.67 -31.04 -7.83
C GLU A 56 13.74 -31.74 -6.83
N VAL A 57 12.43 -31.64 -7.08
CA VAL A 57 11.39 -32.30 -6.29
C VAL A 57 10.64 -33.27 -7.21
N GLY A 58 10.71 -34.57 -6.92
CA GLY A 58 10.07 -35.62 -7.72
C GLY A 58 8.55 -35.70 -7.56
N GLU A 59 7.93 -36.66 -8.24
CA GLU A 59 6.47 -36.84 -8.34
C GLU A 59 5.78 -37.21 -7.02
N THR A 60 6.52 -37.74 -6.03
CA THR A 60 5.99 -38.17 -4.73
C THR A 60 6.69 -37.47 -3.57
N PRO A 61 6.57 -36.14 -3.45
CA PRO A 61 7.27 -35.39 -2.42
C PRO A 61 6.64 -35.57 -1.05
N THR A 62 7.43 -35.33 0.00
CA THR A 62 6.88 -35.11 1.33
C THR A 62 6.29 -33.71 1.39
N VAL A 63 4.97 -33.62 1.64
CA VAL A 63 4.25 -32.36 1.72
C VAL A 63 4.05 -31.97 3.18
N LEU A 64 4.42 -30.73 3.51
CA LEU A 64 4.21 -30.10 4.81
C LEU A 64 3.31 -28.89 4.63
N SER A 65 2.15 -28.90 5.27
CA SER A 65 1.26 -27.73 5.28
C SER A 65 1.86 -26.63 6.16
N LEU A 66 1.96 -25.43 5.58
CA LEU A 66 2.56 -24.26 6.17
C LEU A 66 1.46 -23.21 6.41
N GLY A 67 0.73 -23.40 7.51
CA GLY A 67 -0.49 -22.62 7.78
C GLY A 67 -1.59 -22.95 6.77
N ASP A 68 -2.41 -21.95 6.44
CA ASP A 68 -3.55 -22.12 5.54
C ASP A 68 -3.22 -21.85 4.07
N ASP A 69 -2.19 -21.03 3.81
CA ASP A 69 -1.92 -20.44 2.49
C ASP A 69 -0.74 -21.08 1.75
N TYR A 70 0.12 -21.85 2.44
CA TYR A 70 1.37 -22.36 1.85
C TYR A 70 1.56 -23.86 2.07
N GLU A 71 2.29 -24.49 1.15
CA GLU A 71 2.73 -25.88 1.24
C GLU A 71 4.22 -25.99 0.91
N LEU A 72 4.99 -26.64 1.78
CA LEU A 72 6.38 -26.98 1.50
C LEU A 72 6.45 -28.43 1.03
N ARG A 73 6.92 -28.62 -0.19
CA ARG A 73 7.18 -29.93 -0.79
C ARG A 73 8.67 -30.19 -0.76
N VAL A 74 9.10 -31.26 -0.12
CA VAL A 74 10.51 -31.66 -0.04
C VAL A 74 10.71 -33.05 -0.60
N ASP A 75 11.84 -33.26 -1.25
CA ASP A 75 12.26 -34.57 -1.74
C ASP A 75 13.67 -34.90 -1.23
N GLY A 76 13.88 -36.11 -0.72
CA GLY A 76 15.12 -36.48 -0.06
C GLY A 76 14.99 -37.69 0.88
N PRO A 77 15.98 -37.90 1.77
CA PRO A 77 15.97 -38.99 2.73
C PRO A 77 14.78 -38.89 3.69
N SER A 78 14.30 -40.04 4.18
CA SER A 78 13.20 -40.09 5.15
C SER A 78 13.55 -39.28 6.41
N LEU A 79 12.74 -38.25 6.68
CA LEU A 79 12.88 -37.40 7.85
C LEU A 79 12.12 -38.03 9.03
N ALA A 80 12.86 -38.50 10.03
CA ALA A 80 12.31 -39.08 11.25
C ALA A 80 12.81 -38.37 12.51
N GLY A 81 11.99 -38.43 13.58
CA GLY A 81 12.30 -37.88 14.89
C GLY A 81 12.67 -36.40 14.86
N SER A 82 13.74 -36.05 15.60
CA SER A 82 14.19 -34.66 15.80
C SER A 82 14.46 -33.90 14.50
N ARG A 83 14.82 -34.59 13.42
CA ARG A 83 15.09 -33.98 12.11
C ARG A 83 13.78 -33.50 11.46
N ARG A 84 12.69 -34.25 11.60
CA ARG A 84 11.36 -33.83 11.15
C ARG A 84 10.85 -32.67 12.01
N ASP A 85 11.02 -32.75 13.33
CA ASP A 85 10.57 -31.69 14.26
C ASP A 85 11.25 -30.36 13.97
N LEU A 86 12.56 -30.39 13.67
CA LEU A 86 13.32 -29.20 13.30
C LEU A 86 12.85 -28.59 11.98
N LEU A 87 12.56 -29.42 10.96
CA LEU A 87 12.02 -28.93 9.70
C LEU A 87 10.67 -28.23 9.94
N VAL A 88 9.77 -28.86 10.70
CA VAL A 88 8.47 -28.26 11.07
C VAL A 88 8.65 -26.93 11.81
N ALA A 89 9.62 -26.85 12.72
CA ALA A 89 9.89 -25.61 13.47
C ALA A 89 10.40 -24.48 12.55
N ILE A 90 11.33 -24.77 11.64
CA ILE A 90 11.83 -23.81 10.65
C ILE A 90 10.71 -23.37 9.71
N SER A 91 9.95 -24.32 9.20
CA SER A 91 8.76 -24.13 8.40
C SER A 91 7.76 -23.16 9.05
N ALA A 92 7.49 -23.31 10.36
CA ALA A 92 6.61 -22.39 11.09
C ALA A 92 7.18 -20.96 11.18
N GLN A 93 8.50 -20.80 11.29
CA GLN A 93 9.15 -19.48 11.27
C GLN A 93 9.04 -18.81 9.89
N ILE A 94 9.12 -19.60 8.81
CA ILE A 94 8.92 -19.09 7.44
C ILE A 94 7.50 -18.56 7.27
N VAL A 95 6.49 -19.30 7.72
CA VAL A 95 5.08 -18.85 7.68
C VAL A 95 4.91 -17.53 8.43
N ALA A 96 5.39 -17.48 9.68
CA ALA A 96 5.27 -16.27 10.49
C ALA A 96 5.96 -15.05 9.84
N ALA A 97 7.08 -15.26 9.15
CA ALA A 97 7.77 -14.19 8.43
C ALA A 97 7.00 -13.71 7.19
N LEU A 98 6.41 -14.64 6.43
CA LEU A 98 5.56 -14.34 5.27
C LEU A 98 4.30 -13.58 5.68
N ASP A 99 3.61 -14.05 6.72
CA ASP A 99 2.40 -13.41 7.25
C ASP A 99 2.69 -11.99 7.74
N ARG A 100 3.79 -11.82 8.49
CA ARG A 100 4.21 -10.49 8.96
C ARG A 100 4.44 -9.53 7.81
N ARG A 101 5.17 -9.96 6.77
CA ARG A 101 5.40 -9.14 5.57
C ARG A 101 4.10 -8.75 4.89
N ARG A 102 3.20 -9.72 4.67
CA ARG A 102 1.90 -9.47 4.07
C ARG A 102 1.12 -8.42 4.88
N LEU A 103 1.09 -8.54 6.20
CA LEU A 103 0.41 -7.58 7.07
C LEU A 103 1.07 -6.20 7.05
N GLU A 104 2.39 -6.13 6.95
CA GLU A 104 3.14 -4.88 6.80
C GLU A 104 2.83 -4.19 5.46
N ASP A 105 2.80 -4.94 4.36
CA ASP A 105 2.44 -4.45 3.03
C ASP A 105 0.98 -3.97 2.98
N GLU A 106 0.05 -4.76 3.52
CA GLU A 106 -1.35 -4.36 3.63
C GLU A 106 -1.52 -3.10 4.49
N ALA A 107 -0.78 -2.99 5.60
CA ALA A 107 -0.80 -1.80 6.45
C ALA A 107 -0.20 -0.57 5.76
N ALA A 108 0.89 -0.74 5.01
CA ALA A 108 1.51 0.32 4.23
C ALA A 108 0.56 0.83 3.15
N GLN A 109 -0.07 -0.07 2.39
CA GLN A 109 -1.05 0.29 1.37
C GLN A 109 -2.24 1.04 1.96
N ARG A 110 -2.78 0.58 3.10
CA ARG A 110 -3.85 1.27 3.82
C ARG A 110 -3.45 2.66 4.29
N ARG A 111 -2.20 2.85 4.76
CA ARG A 111 -1.69 4.17 5.16
C ARG A 111 -1.62 5.11 3.96
N THR A 112 -1.06 4.66 2.84
CA THR A 112 -0.99 5.44 1.61
C THR A 112 -2.37 5.90 1.14
N LEU A 113 -3.36 5.00 1.15
CA LEU A 113 -4.74 5.35 0.81
C LEU A 113 -5.35 6.34 1.80
N ALA A 114 -5.16 6.13 3.11
CA ALA A 114 -5.67 7.02 4.13
C ALA A 114 -5.05 8.43 4.04
N ASP A 115 -3.77 8.54 3.72
CA ASP A 115 -3.10 9.82 3.56
C ASP A 115 -3.56 10.55 2.30
N ALA A 116 -3.81 9.84 1.20
CA ALA A 116 -4.42 10.40 0.00
C ALA A 116 -5.84 10.95 0.28
N GLU A 117 -6.67 10.20 1.01
CA GLU A 117 -8.02 10.64 1.40
C GLU A 117 -7.98 11.85 2.34
N ARG A 118 -7.05 11.89 3.30
CA ARG A 118 -6.86 13.05 4.18
C ARG A 118 -6.44 14.29 3.40
N LEU A 119 -5.51 14.15 2.45
CA LEU A 119 -5.08 15.24 1.58
C LEU A 119 -6.26 15.75 0.75
N ARG A 120 -7.02 14.85 0.12
CA ARG A 120 -8.23 15.18 -0.64
C ARG A 120 -9.24 15.95 0.21
N ALA A 121 -9.54 15.45 1.42
CA ALA A 121 -10.48 16.09 2.33
C ALA A 121 -9.99 17.49 2.77
N GLY A 122 -8.70 17.63 3.06
CA GLY A 122 -8.09 18.92 3.40
C GLY A 122 -8.17 19.94 2.27
N LEU A 123 -7.86 19.53 1.04
CA LEU A 123 -7.99 20.38 -0.15
C LEU A 123 -9.44 20.81 -0.38
N LEU A 124 -10.40 19.88 -0.31
CA LEU A 124 -11.82 20.21 -0.46
C LEU A 124 -12.31 21.18 0.61
N ALA A 125 -11.86 21.03 1.86
CA ALA A 125 -12.21 21.94 2.94
C ALA A 125 -11.64 23.35 2.70
N ALA A 126 -10.37 23.46 2.30
CA ALA A 126 -9.72 24.72 1.98
C ALA A 126 -10.43 25.44 0.81
N VAL A 127 -10.66 24.73 -0.30
CA VAL A 127 -11.37 25.27 -1.46
C VAL A 127 -12.79 25.72 -1.09
N SER A 128 -13.51 24.93 -0.30
CA SER A 128 -14.86 25.31 0.16
C SER A 128 -14.85 26.59 0.99
N HIS A 129 -13.81 26.80 1.81
CA HIS A 129 -13.63 28.02 2.57
C HIS A 129 -13.34 29.23 1.66
N ASP A 130 -12.43 29.05 0.70
CA ASP A 130 -11.99 30.12 -0.19
C ASP A 130 -13.10 30.54 -1.16
N LEU A 131 -13.99 29.62 -1.57
CA LEU A 131 -15.18 29.94 -2.35
C LEU A 131 -16.28 30.63 -1.51
N ARG A 132 -16.39 30.32 -0.22
CA ARG A 132 -17.43 30.89 0.66
C ARG A 132 -17.23 32.39 0.88
N THR A 133 -15.99 32.85 0.96
CA THR A 133 -15.64 34.26 1.20
C THR A 133 -16.18 35.21 0.12
N PRO A 134 -15.84 35.04 -1.18
CA PRO A 134 -16.38 35.89 -2.25
C PRO A 134 -17.89 35.75 -2.37
N LEU A 135 -18.44 34.53 -2.20
CA LEU A 135 -19.88 34.30 -2.25
C LEU A 135 -20.64 35.07 -1.14
N ALA A 136 -20.11 35.09 0.08
CA ALA A 136 -20.67 35.86 1.18
C ALA A 136 -20.61 37.37 0.91
N SER A 137 -19.51 37.84 0.30
CA SER A 137 -19.35 39.24 -0.10
C SER A 137 -20.39 39.64 -1.16
N ILE A 138 -20.52 38.85 -2.24
CA ILE A 138 -21.54 39.03 -3.29
C ILE A 138 -22.93 39.07 -2.67
N LYS A 139 -23.24 38.10 -1.80
CA LYS A 139 -24.56 38.02 -1.17
C LYS A 139 -24.85 39.23 -0.31
N THR A 140 -23.87 39.72 0.46
CA THR A 140 -24.03 40.90 1.31
C THR A 140 -24.28 42.16 0.50
N ALA A 141 -23.47 42.40 -0.55
CA ALA A 141 -23.64 43.55 -1.44
C ALA A 141 -24.98 43.51 -2.18
N ALA A 142 -25.35 42.36 -2.73
CA ALA A 142 -26.63 42.18 -3.42
C ALA A 142 -27.83 42.36 -2.48
N THR A 143 -27.78 41.80 -1.27
CA THR A 143 -28.84 42.00 -0.26
C THR A 143 -28.94 43.47 0.14
N THR A 144 -27.81 44.18 0.29
CA THR A 144 -27.82 45.61 0.62
C THR A 144 -28.51 46.43 -0.47
N LEU A 145 -28.21 46.16 -1.74
CA LEU A 145 -28.88 46.80 -2.89
C LEU A 145 -30.39 46.52 -2.90
N LEU A 146 -30.79 45.27 -2.66
CA LEU A 146 -32.20 44.86 -2.64
C LEU A 146 -32.99 45.48 -1.48
N ASP A 147 -32.41 45.53 -0.28
CA ASP A 147 -33.06 46.05 0.92
C ASP A 147 -33.16 47.58 0.92
N ALA A 148 -32.13 48.27 0.40
CA ALA A 148 -32.13 49.73 0.31
C ALA A 148 -33.05 50.24 -0.81
N GLY A 149 -33.10 49.54 -1.96
CA GLY A 149 -33.87 49.96 -3.13
C GLY A 149 -33.49 51.36 -3.58
N ASP A 150 -34.46 52.20 -3.91
CA ASP A 150 -34.24 53.59 -4.36
C ASP A 150 -33.68 54.54 -3.28
N ARG A 151 -33.46 54.06 -2.05
CA ARG A 151 -32.97 54.87 -0.92
C ARG A 151 -31.43 54.92 -0.84
N ILE A 152 -30.73 54.09 -1.61
CA ILE A 152 -29.26 54.09 -1.63
C ILE A 152 -28.74 55.21 -2.54
N PRO A 153 -27.66 55.92 -2.18
CA PRO A 153 -26.97 56.82 -3.09
C PRO A 153 -26.46 56.09 -4.33
N VAL A 154 -26.45 56.77 -5.48
CA VAL A 154 -26.04 56.17 -6.76
C VAL A 154 -24.58 55.72 -6.70
N GLU A 155 -23.72 56.50 -6.04
CA GLU A 155 -22.31 56.22 -5.88
C GLU A 155 -22.08 54.94 -5.04
N ASP A 156 -22.83 54.78 -3.95
CA ASP A 156 -22.77 53.57 -3.10
C ASP A 156 -23.31 52.34 -3.84
N ALA A 157 -24.37 52.50 -4.64
CA ALA A 157 -24.90 51.43 -5.47
C ALA A 157 -23.88 50.97 -6.52
N HIS A 158 -23.21 51.92 -7.18
CA HIS A 158 -22.14 51.62 -8.14
C HIS A 158 -20.96 50.90 -7.48
N SER A 159 -20.58 51.30 -6.26
CA SER A 159 -19.54 50.61 -5.48
C SER A 159 -19.92 49.16 -5.20
N LEU A 160 -21.13 48.91 -4.70
CA LEU A 160 -21.60 47.56 -4.40
C LEU A 160 -21.71 46.66 -5.65
N LEU A 161 -22.12 47.23 -6.79
CA LEU A 161 -22.13 46.51 -8.06
C LEU A 161 -20.71 46.17 -8.53
N GLY A 162 -19.75 47.08 -8.35
CA GLY A 162 -18.33 46.82 -8.63
C GLY A 162 -17.75 45.73 -7.73
N ASP A 163 -18.12 45.72 -6.45
CA ASP A 163 -17.70 44.65 -5.51
C ASP A 163 -18.27 43.30 -5.92
N ILE A 164 -19.53 43.23 -6.36
CA ILE A 164 -20.15 41.99 -6.86
C ILE A 164 -19.38 41.47 -8.09
N ASP A 165 -19.08 42.34 -9.05
CA ASP A 165 -18.37 41.99 -10.29
C ASP A 165 -16.97 41.45 -9.97
N ALA A 166 -16.19 42.17 -9.15
CA ALA A 166 -14.85 41.76 -8.76
C ALA A 166 -14.81 40.42 -8.01
N GLN A 167 -15.79 40.17 -7.13
CA GLN A 167 -15.88 38.91 -6.38
C GLN A 167 -16.37 37.75 -7.27
N ALA A 168 -17.23 38.01 -8.24
CA ALA A 168 -17.64 37.00 -9.23
C ALA A 168 -16.46 36.57 -10.11
N ASP A 169 -15.65 37.53 -10.56
CA ASP A 169 -14.39 37.29 -11.27
C ASP A 169 -13.38 36.49 -10.43
N HIS A 170 -13.26 36.82 -9.14
CA HIS A 170 -12.42 36.07 -8.22
C HIS A 170 -12.87 34.61 -8.09
N LEU A 171 -14.17 34.39 -7.92
CA LEU A 171 -14.75 33.05 -7.83
C LEU A 171 -14.51 32.25 -9.12
N ASN A 172 -14.65 32.88 -10.28
CA ASN A 172 -14.38 32.25 -11.58
C ASN A 172 -12.92 31.79 -11.70
N ARG A 173 -11.95 32.60 -11.23
CA ARG A 173 -10.54 32.20 -11.17
C ARG A 173 -10.32 31.00 -10.25
N LEU A 174 -10.88 31.03 -9.04
CA LEU A 174 -10.76 29.92 -8.07
C LEU A 174 -11.32 28.59 -8.62
N VAL A 175 -12.43 28.65 -9.36
CA VAL A 175 -13.01 27.47 -10.01
C VAL A 175 -12.11 26.98 -11.15
N GLY A 176 -11.53 27.89 -11.93
CA GLY A 176 -10.54 27.55 -12.97
C GLY A 176 -9.34 26.81 -12.40
N ASP A 177 -8.70 27.39 -11.38
CA ASP A 177 -7.53 26.80 -10.71
C ASP A 177 -7.84 25.39 -10.17
N LEU A 178 -9.06 25.17 -9.65
CA LEU A 178 -9.51 23.87 -9.17
C LEU A 178 -9.65 22.83 -10.30
N LEU A 179 -10.20 23.24 -11.45
CA LEU A 179 -10.37 22.37 -12.61
C LEU A 179 -9.01 21.98 -13.23
N ASP A 180 -8.05 22.89 -13.22
CA ASP A 180 -6.69 22.62 -13.69
C ASP A 180 -6.00 21.57 -12.80
N VAL A 181 -6.13 21.69 -11.47
CA VAL A 181 -5.61 20.69 -10.52
C VAL A 181 -6.30 19.34 -10.69
N ALA A 182 -7.61 19.30 -10.96
CA ALA A 182 -8.34 18.07 -11.22
C ALA A 182 -7.85 17.35 -12.50
N ARG A 183 -7.59 18.10 -13.57
CA ARG A 183 -7.07 17.58 -14.86
C ARG A 183 -5.67 16.99 -14.72
N VAL A 184 -4.79 17.63 -13.94
CA VAL A 184 -3.43 17.13 -13.63
C VAL A 184 -3.50 15.76 -12.94
N ASN A 185 -4.38 15.60 -11.95
CA ASN A 185 -4.52 14.36 -11.18
C ASN A 185 -5.12 13.20 -11.99
N GLU A 186 -5.91 13.48 -13.02
CA GLU A 186 -6.47 12.47 -13.92
C GLU A 186 -5.52 12.10 -15.07
N GLY A 187 -4.29 12.65 -15.10
CA GLY A 187 -3.28 12.35 -16.12
C GLY A 187 -3.60 12.94 -17.51
N THR A 188 -4.56 13.86 -17.60
CA THR A 188 -4.96 14.49 -18.87
C THR A 188 -4.25 15.83 -19.01
N ILE A 189 -2.96 15.80 -19.36
CA ILE A 189 -2.30 16.97 -19.97
C ILE A 189 -1.57 16.47 -21.22
N GLU A 190 -2.25 16.60 -22.37
CA GLU A 190 -1.53 16.83 -23.63
C GLU A 190 -0.97 18.26 -23.52
N LEU A 191 0.36 18.35 -23.45
CA LEU A 191 1.08 19.62 -23.53
C LEU A 191 1.10 20.05 -24.99
N ASP A 192 0.46 21.17 -25.31
CA ASP A 192 0.58 21.89 -26.60
C ASP A 192 1.47 23.14 -26.42
#